data_AF-A0AAN6UJU1-F1
#
_entry.id   AF-A0AAN6UJU1-F1
#
_cell.length_a   1.000
_cell.length_b   1.000
_cell.length_c   1.000
_cell.angle_alpha   90.00
_cell.angle_beta   90.00
_cell.angle_gamma   90.00
#
_symmetry.space_group_name_H-M   'P 1'
#
loop_
_entity.id
_entity.type
_entity.pdbx_description
1 polymer ?
#
loop_
_entity_poly.entity_id
_entity_poly.type
_entity_poly.pdbx_seq_one_letter_code
_entity_poly.pdbx_strand_id
1 'polypeptide(L)'
;MKQRRLLRFHGLRRPRIRQTWNKYNLFNLDQGRTPHLSPKTFFQQKWAAKALTRGYHGEHIKERQWERMFSRRPLSAVNMDPAYMAKHNGSEQAAGRGSGLVLGKEDRYLPHNRANATDRTPYMQMVFAPMERRLDIAIFRALFASSARQARQFVIHGAVTVNGKKMTHPSYLLNPGDMFQVDIDRVMMATGKPKGKTGGKALQSSEPAEAEEDVEAETEEAATETPDAAAEAEAVDGDAAKTAIEKHRRALQDLKSHVKTLTRTADKGGRARQKQGLRKLLAEIKASLNATNKSGVRSAAEMSSVERELTSLFGQLTTESAEPATTQPTPSPSSSSSSKKQPASEPAAIPTTVLTPEQQQQNILKQDQRKILRHLVKLERENPFDLSKPYATPWQPRDYMSPFAFIPRYLEVNQRICAAVYLRHPVARPGRSEVPTPFAPTVSQLAFNWYLRRR
;
A
#
# COMPACT_ATOMS: atom_id res chain seq x y z
N MET A 1 -9.29 6.14 -19.71
CA MET A 1 -10.48 5.36 -20.11
C MET A 1 -10.38 3.92 -19.58
N LYS A 2 -11.34 3.43 -18.79
CA LYS A 2 -11.35 2.02 -18.33
C LYS A 2 -11.92 1.13 -19.46
N GLN A 3 -11.16 0.15 -19.93
CA GLN A 3 -11.64 -0.81 -20.92
C GLN A 3 -12.73 -1.71 -20.34
N ARG A 4 -13.71 -2.15 -21.16
CA ARG A 4 -14.81 -3.05 -20.75
C ARG A 4 -14.32 -4.33 -20.03
N ARG A 5 -13.15 -4.84 -20.42
CA ARG A 5 -12.51 -6.03 -19.81
C ARG A 5 -12.09 -5.82 -18.35
N LEU A 6 -11.96 -4.58 -17.90
CA LEU A 6 -11.52 -4.20 -16.54
C LEU A 6 -12.67 -3.87 -15.59
N LEU A 7 -13.92 -3.83 -16.05
CA LEU A 7 -15.08 -3.47 -15.22
C LEU A 7 -15.28 -4.44 -14.05
N ARG A 8 -15.04 -5.74 -14.27
CA ARG A 8 -15.15 -6.80 -13.26
C ARG A 8 -13.82 -7.51 -13.09
N PHE A 9 -12.79 -6.77 -12.68
CA PHE A 9 -11.42 -7.28 -12.62
C PHE A 9 -11.26 -8.44 -11.61
N HIS A 10 -11.85 -8.30 -10.42
CA HIS A 10 -11.93 -9.32 -9.35
C HIS A 10 -13.38 -9.78 -9.13
N GLY A 11 -14.11 -10.07 -10.21
CA GLY A 11 -15.49 -10.56 -10.10
C GLY A 11 -15.56 -11.93 -9.44
N LEU A 12 -16.49 -12.12 -8.50
CA LEU A 12 -16.66 -13.37 -7.74
C LEU A 12 -17.53 -14.40 -8.48
N ARG A 13 -18.56 -13.96 -9.23
CA ARG A 13 -19.47 -14.85 -9.98
C ARG A 13 -18.76 -15.67 -11.08
N ARG A 14 -17.70 -15.12 -11.67
CA ARG A 14 -16.86 -15.80 -12.66
C ARG A 14 -15.41 -15.59 -12.24
N PRO A 15 -14.92 -16.38 -11.27
CA PRO A 15 -13.65 -16.14 -10.64
C PRO A 15 -12.54 -16.23 -11.67
N ARG A 16 -11.65 -15.24 -11.65
CA ARG A 16 -10.41 -15.23 -12.43
C ARG A 16 -9.27 -14.90 -11.50
N ILE A 17 -8.29 -15.80 -11.45
CA ILE A 17 -7.07 -15.59 -10.69
C ILE A 17 -6.21 -14.58 -11.44
N ARG A 18 -5.71 -13.56 -10.73
CA ARG A 18 -4.91 -12.46 -11.26
C ARG A 18 -3.55 -12.39 -10.55
N GLN A 19 -2.60 -11.67 -11.15
CA GLN A 19 -1.31 -11.34 -10.53
C GLN A 19 -1.45 -10.10 -9.61
N THR A 20 -2.19 -10.25 -8.50
CA THR A 20 -2.37 -9.23 -7.46
C THR A 20 -2.52 -9.83 -6.06
N TRP A 21 -2.16 -9.08 -5.01
CA TRP A 21 -2.37 -9.49 -3.61
C TRP A 21 -3.70 -8.98 -3.02
N ASN A 22 -4.73 -8.90 -3.85
CA ASN A 22 -6.05 -8.43 -3.41
C ASN A 22 -6.79 -9.53 -2.63
N LYS A 23 -7.50 -9.16 -1.56
CA LYS A 23 -8.36 -10.07 -0.77
C LYS A 23 -9.36 -10.86 -1.65
N TYR A 24 -9.99 -10.21 -2.63
CA TYR A 24 -10.90 -10.89 -3.55
C TYR A 24 -10.17 -11.85 -4.51
N ASN A 25 -8.91 -11.56 -4.83
CA ASN A 25 -8.09 -12.45 -5.65
C ASN A 25 -7.65 -13.68 -4.85
N LEU A 26 -7.33 -13.49 -3.57
CA LEU A 26 -7.03 -14.58 -2.65
C LEU A 26 -8.22 -15.51 -2.50
N PHE A 27 -9.42 -14.97 -2.26
CA PHE A 27 -10.66 -15.75 -2.22
C PHE A 27 -10.88 -16.56 -3.52
N ASN A 28 -10.67 -15.93 -4.68
CA ASN A 28 -10.79 -16.64 -5.97
C ASN A 28 -9.70 -17.71 -6.19
N LEU A 29 -8.53 -17.56 -5.56
CA LEU A 29 -7.44 -18.54 -5.63
C LEU A 29 -7.76 -19.74 -4.75
N ASP A 30 -8.24 -19.50 -3.53
CA ASP A 30 -8.66 -20.51 -2.57
C ASP A 30 -9.86 -21.34 -3.10
N GLN A 31 -10.89 -20.65 -3.58
CA GLN A 31 -12.07 -21.30 -4.19
C GLN A 31 -11.83 -21.78 -5.64
N GLY A 32 -10.62 -21.57 -6.17
CA GLY A 32 -10.27 -21.81 -7.55
C GLY A 32 -10.25 -23.29 -7.90
N ARG A 33 -11.35 -23.81 -8.47
CA ARG A 33 -11.39 -25.19 -8.98
C ARG A 33 -10.83 -25.29 -10.40
N THR A 34 -10.12 -26.38 -10.69
CA THR A 34 -9.77 -26.75 -12.06
C THR A 34 -11.05 -26.91 -12.89
N PRO A 35 -11.11 -26.40 -14.14
CA PRO A 35 -12.31 -26.51 -14.95
C PRO A 35 -12.65 -27.98 -15.20
N HIS A 36 -13.91 -28.37 -15.04
CA HIS A 36 -14.38 -29.67 -15.51
C HIS A 36 -14.24 -29.73 -17.05
N LEU A 37 -13.40 -30.65 -17.53
CA LEU A 37 -13.06 -30.80 -18.96
C LEU A 37 -13.84 -31.93 -19.65
N SER A 38 -14.31 -32.92 -18.89
CA SER A 38 -14.94 -34.16 -19.42
C SER A 38 -16.07 -33.89 -20.44
N PRO A 39 -17.11 -33.08 -20.15
CA PRO A 39 -18.22 -32.90 -21.09
C PRO A 39 -17.93 -31.93 -22.24
N LYS A 40 -16.72 -31.35 -22.32
CA LYS A 40 -16.42 -30.26 -23.26
C LYS A 40 -15.70 -30.77 -24.49
N THR A 41 -16.02 -30.20 -25.64
CA THR A 41 -15.27 -30.46 -26.87
C THR A 41 -13.83 -29.95 -26.75
N PHE A 42 -12.91 -30.47 -27.56
CA PHE A 42 -11.52 -30.05 -27.49
C PHE A 42 -11.33 -28.54 -27.69
N PHE A 43 -12.11 -27.91 -28.57
CA PHE A 43 -12.09 -26.45 -28.73
C PHE A 43 -12.55 -25.73 -27.46
N GLN A 44 -13.66 -26.16 -26.86
CA GLN A 44 -14.18 -25.59 -25.61
C GLN A 44 -13.18 -25.75 -24.45
N GLN A 45 -12.50 -26.89 -24.37
CA GLN A 45 -11.43 -27.13 -23.39
C GLN A 45 -10.27 -26.16 -23.58
N LYS A 46 -9.75 -26.03 -24.81
CA LYS A 46 -8.66 -25.08 -25.12
C LYS A 46 -9.06 -23.63 -24.86
N TRP A 47 -10.28 -23.24 -25.23
CA TRP A 47 -10.79 -21.88 -24.99
C TRP A 47 -10.91 -21.59 -23.49
N ALA A 48 -11.42 -22.54 -22.70
CA ALA A 48 -11.50 -22.40 -21.25
C ALA A 48 -10.10 -22.27 -20.63
N ALA A 49 -9.15 -23.12 -21.03
CA ALA A 49 -7.77 -23.07 -20.57
C ALA A 49 -7.08 -21.75 -20.92
N LYS A 50 -7.25 -21.26 -22.16
CA LYS A 50 -6.79 -19.94 -22.60
C LYS A 50 -7.35 -18.82 -21.72
N ALA A 51 -8.67 -18.80 -21.51
CA ALA A 51 -9.34 -17.75 -20.76
C ALA A 51 -8.89 -17.71 -19.28
N LEU A 52 -8.67 -18.88 -18.68
CA LEU A 52 -8.16 -19.01 -17.31
C LEU A 52 -6.70 -18.57 -17.21
N THR A 53 -5.83 -19.16 -18.03
CA THR A 53 -4.38 -18.91 -17.99
C THR A 53 -4.05 -17.45 -18.30
N ARG A 54 -4.63 -16.85 -19.35
CA ARG A 54 -4.48 -15.42 -19.66
C ARG A 54 -5.14 -14.49 -18.63
N GLY A 55 -6.02 -15.03 -17.79
CA GLY A 55 -6.56 -14.32 -16.64
C GLY A 55 -5.46 -13.90 -15.67
N TYR A 56 -4.52 -14.82 -15.41
CA TYR A 56 -3.38 -14.61 -14.53
C TYR A 56 -2.17 -14.08 -15.30
N HIS A 57 -1.79 -14.81 -16.34
CA HIS A 57 -0.58 -14.59 -17.10
C HIS A 57 -0.75 -13.44 -18.09
N GLY A 58 -0.11 -12.30 -17.82
CA GLY A 58 -0.02 -11.19 -18.78
C GLY A 58 -1.36 -10.56 -19.15
N GLU A 59 -2.26 -10.39 -18.17
CA GLU A 59 -3.59 -9.81 -18.35
C GLU A 59 -3.59 -8.46 -19.08
N HIS A 60 -2.59 -7.62 -18.77
CA HIS A 60 -2.46 -6.27 -19.34
C HIS A 60 -1.91 -6.27 -20.77
N ILE A 61 -1.47 -7.42 -21.29
CA ILE A 61 -0.88 -7.57 -22.62
C ILE A 61 -1.98 -7.91 -23.62
N LYS A 62 -1.99 -7.24 -24.78
CA LYS A 62 -2.94 -7.53 -25.86
C LYS A 62 -2.70 -8.94 -26.42
N GLU A 63 -3.77 -9.63 -26.80
CA GLU A 63 -3.67 -11.01 -27.28
C GLU A 63 -2.76 -11.15 -28.51
N ARG A 64 -2.90 -10.26 -29.50
CA ARG A 64 -2.03 -10.21 -30.69
C ARG A 64 -0.55 -10.03 -30.36
N GLN A 65 -0.24 -9.35 -29.25
CA GLN A 65 1.14 -9.17 -28.79
C GLN A 65 1.65 -10.43 -28.10
N TRP A 66 0.82 -11.05 -27.25
CA TRP A 66 1.13 -12.34 -26.62
C TRP A 66 1.40 -13.43 -27.67
N GLU A 67 0.57 -13.53 -28.71
CA GLU A 67 0.74 -14.51 -29.79
C GLU A 67 2.08 -14.42 -30.52
N ARG A 68 2.71 -13.23 -30.56
CA ARG A 68 4.06 -13.04 -31.15
C ARG A 68 5.17 -13.39 -30.16
N MET A 69 4.93 -13.21 -28.86
CA MET A 69 5.90 -13.52 -27.81
C MET A 69 5.89 -15.00 -27.42
N PHE A 70 4.79 -15.70 -27.66
CA PHE A 70 4.66 -17.12 -27.39
C PHE A 70 5.76 -17.92 -28.10
N SER A 71 6.52 -18.69 -27.32
CA SER A 71 7.56 -19.58 -27.81
C SER A 71 7.06 -21.02 -27.79
N ARG A 72 7.31 -21.75 -28.88
CA ARG A 72 7.06 -23.19 -28.99
C ARG A 72 8.15 -24.03 -28.31
N ARG A 73 9.26 -23.40 -27.91
CA ARG A 73 10.47 -24.06 -27.37
C ARG A 73 10.55 -23.80 -25.86
N PRO A 74 10.01 -24.69 -25.00
CA PRO A 74 10.20 -24.59 -23.56
C PRO A 74 11.65 -24.92 -23.20
N LEU A 75 12.25 -24.14 -22.31
CA LEU A 75 13.60 -24.41 -21.80
C LEU A 75 13.54 -25.43 -20.66
N SER A 76 14.48 -26.36 -20.63
CA SER A 76 14.63 -27.36 -19.56
C SER A 76 16.08 -27.58 -19.20
N ALA A 77 16.33 -28.03 -17.97
CA ALA A 77 17.64 -28.41 -17.47
C ALA A 77 17.55 -29.75 -16.72
N VAL A 78 18.62 -30.53 -16.80
CA VAL A 78 18.81 -31.82 -16.12
C VAL A 78 19.98 -31.67 -15.16
N ASN A 79 19.87 -32.19 -13.94
CA ASN A 79 20.97 -32.16 -12.98
C ASN A 79 21.86 -33.39 -13.23
N MET A 80 23.17 -33.21 -13.28
CA MET A 80 24.15 -34.30 -13.37
C MET A 80 25.03 -34.30 -12.12
N ASP A 81 25.02 -35.41 -11.37
CA ASP A 81 25.87 -35.58 -10.20
C ASP A 81 27.33 -35.84 -10.63
N PRO A 82 28.29 -34.98 -10.25
CA PRO A 82 29.70 -35.18 -10.57
C PRO A 82 30.26 -36.50 -10.04
N ALA A 83 29.76 -37.01 -8.90
CA ALA A 83 30.23 -38.26 -8.33
C ALA A 83 29.91 -39.46 -9.23
N TYR A 84 28.72 -39.47 -9.82
CA TYR A 84 28.33 -40.48 -10.80
C TYR A 84 29.16 -40.36 -12.09
N MET A 85 29.37 -39.14 -12.60
CA MET A 85 30.16 -38.92 -13.82
C MET A 85 31.64 -39.28 -13.67
N ALA A 86 32.20 -39.15 -12.47
CA ALA A 86 33.59 -39.55 -12.20
C ALA A 86 33.75 -41.07 -12.14
N LYS A 87 32.76 -41.78 -11.59
CA LYS A 87 32.80 -43.23 -11.42
C LYS A 87 32.38 -44.00 -12.67
N HIS A 88 31.46 -43.43 -13.46
CA HIS A 88 30.83 -44.07 -14.60
C HIS A 88 30.88 -43.15 -15.82
N ASN A 89 31.20 -43.73 -16.98
CA ASN A 89 31.21 -43.03 -18.27
C ASN A 89 29.88 -43.17 -19.05
N GLY A 90 28.90 -43.90 -18.48
CA GLY A 90 27.57 -44.12 -19.07
C GLY A 90 27.43 -45.41 -19.88
N SER A 91 28.49 -46.20 -20.07
CA SER A 91 28.40 -47.48 -20.81
C SER A 91 27.47 -48.48 -20.13
N GLU A 92 27.37 -48.43 -18.80
CA GLU A 92 26.50 -49.31 -18.01
C GLU A 92 25.00 -49.08 -18.31
N GLN A 93 24.62 -47.89 -18.76
CA GLN A 93 23.24 -47.59 -19.17
C GLN A 93 22.86 -48.29 -20.48
N ALA A 94 23.85 -48.65 -21.32
CA ALA A 94 23.64 -49.34 -22.58
C ALA A 94 23.83 -50.86 -22.48
N ALA A 95 24.11 -51.39 -21.28
CA ALA A 95 24.28 -52.83 -21.05
C ALA A 95 23.06 -53.64 -21.53
N GLY A 96 23.27 -54.92 -21.85
CA GLY A 96 22.24 -55.78 -22.42
C GLY A 96 22.07 -55.55 -23.92
N ARG A 97 20.91 -55.03 -24.33
CA ARG A 97 20.55 -54.78 -25.75
C ARG A 97 20.42 -53.28 -26.09
N GLY A 98 21.06 -52.41 -25.31
CA GLY A 98 21.06 -50.95 -25.51
C GLY A 98 20.04 -50.16 -24.67
N SER A 99 18.99 -50.80 -24.13
CA SER A 99 18.02 -50.17 -23.22
C SER A 99 18.44 -50.17 -21.75
N GLY A 100 19.61 -50.74 -21.44
CA GLY A 100 20.05 -51.05 -20.08
C GLY A 100 19.76 -52.49 -19.69
N LEU A 101 20.44 -52.94 -18.64
CA LEU A 101 20.25 -54.27 -18.07
C LEU A 101 18.82 -54.40 -17.51
N VAL A 102 18.09 -55.43 -17.91
CA VAL A 102 16.76 -55.70 -17.35
C VAL A 102 16.96 -56.29 -15.96
N LEU A 103 16.67 -55.49 -14.94
CA LEU A 103 16.74 -55.92 -13.55
C LEU A 103 15.52 -56.79 -13.21
N GLY A 104 15.75 -57.90 -12.49
CA GLY A 104 14.67 -58.66 -11.88
C GLY A 104 13.98 -57.86 -10.77
N LYS A 105 12.80 -58.32 -10.29
CA LYS A 105 12.06 -57.67 -9.18
C LYS A 105 12.90 -57.46 -7.91
N GLU A 106 13.97 -58.25 -7.73
CA GLU A 106 14.85 -58.22 -6.55
C GLU A 106 16.10 -57.33 -6.73
N ASP A 107 16.54 -57.11 -7.98
CA ASP A 107 17.71 -56.30 -8.29
C ASP A 107 17.33 -54.81 -8.27
N ARG A 108 17.49 -54.18 -7.11
CA ARG A 108 16.84 -52.89 -6.88
C ARG A 108 17.47 -51.69 -7.55
N TYR A 109 18.74 -51.69 -8.01
CA TYR A 109 19.33 -50.47 -8.57
C TYR A 109 20.51 -50.72 -9.52
N LEU A 110 20.38 -50.28 -10.77
CA LEU A 110 21.55 -49.91 -11.57
C LEU A 110 22.18 -48.64 -10.96
N PRO A 111 23.48 -48.41 -11.11
CA PRO A 111 24.05 -47.11 -10.81
C PRO A 111 23.38 -46.08 -11.73
N HIS A 112 22.62 -45.14 -11.18
CA HIS A 112 22.02 -44.06 -11.94
C HIS A 112 22.09 -42.77 -11.15
N ASN A 113 22.11 -41.68 -11.90
CA ASN A 113 22.29 -40.34 -11.38
C ASN A 113 21.19 -39.97 -10.36
N ARG A 114 21.55 -40.02 -9.08
CA ARG A 114 20.67 -39.75 -7.94
C ARG A 114 20.16 -38.30 -7.89
N ALA A 115 20.83 -37.38 -8.58
CA ALA A 115 20.45 -35.96 -8.60
C ALA A 115 19.16 -35.70 -9.40
N ASN A 116 18.74 -36.65 -10.23
CA ASN A 116 17.45 -36.58 -10.92
C ASN A 116 16.44 -37.43 -10.16
N ALA A 117 15.38 -36.78 -9.69
CA ALA A 117 14.17 -37.50 -9.31
C ALA A 117 13.65 -38.27 -10.54
N THR A 118 13.06 -39.45 -10.32
CA THR A 118 12.30 -40.21 -11.34
C THR A 118 11.06 -39.45 -11.83
N ASP A 119 10.84 -38.24 -11.33
CA ASP A 119 9.71 -37.39 -11.63
C ASP A 119 9.78 -36.81 -13.04
N ARG A 120 8.64 -36.80 -13.72
CA ARG A 120 8.51 -36.24 -15.07
C ARG A 120 8.73 -34.72 -15.05
N THR A 121 9.48 -34.22 -16.02
CA THR A 121 9.69 -32.77 -16.20
C THR A 121 8.41 -32.10 -16.74
N PRO A 122 7.85 -31.07 -16.05
CA PRO A 122 6.60 -30.44 -16.43
C PRO A 122 6.79 -29.36 -17.51
N TYR A 123 7.13 -29.76 -18.75
CA TYR A 123 7.36 -28.83 -19.88
C TYR A 123 6.20 -27.87 -20.13
N MET A 124 4.96 -28.37 -20.04
CA MET A 124 3.77 -27.59 -20.36
C MET A 124 3.54 -26.42 -19.40
N GLN A 125 4.12 -26.43 -18.20
CA GLN A 125 4.04 -25.27 -17.30
C GLN A 125 4.89 -24.08 -17.77
N MET A 126 5.80 -24.29 -18.73
CA MET A 126 6.65 -23.23 -19.30
C MET A 126 5.97 -22.38 -20.39
N VAL A 127 4.69 -22.60 -20.70
CA VAL A 127 3.95 -21.86 -21.75
C VAL A 127 4.15 -20.34 -21.64
N PHE A 128 4.13 -19.82 -20.41
CA PHE A 128 4.19 -18.40 -20.12
C PHE A 128 5.58 -17.90 -19.69
N ALA A 129 6.62 -18.74 -19.81
CA ALA A 129 8.02 -18.40 -19.52
C ALA A 129 8.49 -17.09 -20.20
N PRO A 130 8.15 -16.78 -21.47
CA PRO A 130 8.57 -15.54 -22.11
C PRO A 130 8.09 -14.26 -21.39
N MET A 131 7.00 -14.33 -20.62
CA MET A 131 6.51 -13.17 -19.88
C MET A 131 7.37 -12.83 -18.67
N GLU A 132 7.97 -13.82 -18.04
CA GLU A 132 8.79 -13.65 -16.83
C GLU A 132 10.09 -12.89 -17.14
N ARG A 133 10.46 -12.76 -18.43
CA ARG A 133 11.56 -11.89 -18.90
C ARG A 133 11.21 -10.41 -18.86
N ARG A 134 9.94 -10.04 -18.81
CA ARG A 134 9.54 -8.63 -18.85
C ARG A 134 9.85 -7.95 -17.52
N LEU A 135 10.35 -6.73 -17.58
CA LEU A 135 10.70 -5.92 -16.41
C LEU A 135 9.51 -5.75 -15.45
N ASP A 136 8.31 -5.49 -15.96
CA ASP A 136 7.10 -5.33 -15.13
C ASP A 136 6.71 -6.61 -14.37
N ILE A 137 6.88 -7.78 -14.97
CA ILE A 137 6.64 -9.07 -14.31
C ILE A 137 7.76 -9.38 -13.30
N ALA A 138 9.02 -9.18 -13.66
CA ALA A 138 10.15 -9.44 -12.76
C ALA A 138 10.06 -8.63 -11.46
N ILE A 139 9.66 -7.35 -11.53
CA ILE A 139 9.42 -6.50 -10.35
C ILE A 139 8.31 -7.08 -9.46
N PHE A 140 7.22 -7.56 -10.06
CA PHE A 140 6.14 -8.21 -9.30
C PHE A 140 6.60 -9.51 -8.63
N ARG A 141 7.44 -10.29 -9.30
CA ARG A 141 8.01 -11.54 -8.78
C ARG A 141 9.06 -11.34 -7.69
N ALA A 142 9.74 -10.20 -7.69
CA ALA A 142 10.66 -9.81 -6.62
C ALA A 142 9.96 -9.31 -5.35
N LEU A 143 8.62 -9.29 -5.33
CA LEU A 143 7.78 -8.77 -4.24
C LEU A 143 7.92 -7.24 -4.02
N PHE A 144 8.41 -6.50 -5.01
CA PHE A 144 8.52 -5.03 -4.95
C PHE A 144 7.21 -4.30 -5.28
N ALA A 145 6.21 -5.02 -5.81
CA ALA A 145 4.91 -4.47 -6.14
C ALA A 145 3.79 -5.44 -5.77
N SER A 146 2.63 -4.93 -5.34
CA SER A 146 1.48 -5.76 -4.98
C SER A 146 0.74 -6.37 -6.18
N SER A 147 1.03 -5.87 -7.40
CA SER A 147 0.43 -6.31 -8.65
C SER A 147 1.35 -6.06 -9.84
N ALA A 148 1.24 -6.90 -10.87
CA ALA A 148 1.86 -6.66 -12.18
C ALA A 148 1.44 -5.30 -12.80
N ARG A 149 0.22 -4.82 -12.56
CA ARG A 149 -0.22 -3.50 -13.06
C ARG A 149 0.44 -2.35 -12.30
N GLN A 150 0.67 -2.51 -11.00
CA GLN A 150 1.37 -1.54 -10.16
C GLN A 150 2.86 -1.50 -10.52
N ALA A 151 3.50 -2.66 -10.69
CA ALA A 151 4.87 -2.76 -11.18
C ALA A 151 5.05 -2.03 -12.52
N ARG A 152 4.10 -2.21 -13.45
CA ARG A 152 4.08 -1.48 -14.72
C ARG A 152 4.01 0.04 -14.51
N GLN A 153 3.22 0.52 -13.56
CA GLN A 153 3.15 1.95 -13.24
C GLN A 153 4.48 2.47 -12.69
N PHE A 154 5.15 1.71 -11.83
CA PHE A 154 6.47 2.10 -11.30
C PHE A 154 7.49 2.32 -12.41
N VAL A 155 7.52 1.41 -13.38
CA VAL A 155 8.37 1.55 -14.57
C VAL A 155 7.98 2.79 -15.38
N ILE A 156 6.70 2.97 -15.72
CA ILE A 156 6.24 4.12 -16.54
C ILE A 156 6.54 5.47 -15.86
N HIS A 157 6.37 5.55 -14.55
CA HIS A 157 6.71 6.75 -13.78
C HIS A 157 8.22 6.93 -13.57
N GLY A 158 9.03 5.97 -14.03
CA GLY A 158 10.48 6.05 -13.99
C GLY A 158 11.05 5.87 -12.58
N ALA A 159 10.37 5.11 -11.72
CA ALA A 159 10.82 4.74 -10.38
C ALA A 159 11.73 3.50 -10.38
N VAL A 160 12.16 3.04 -11.56
CA VAL A 160 12.93 1.81 -11.75
C VAL A 160 14.19 2.10 -12.56
N THR A 161 15.31 1.56 -12.10
CA THR A 161 16.60 1.61 -12.79
C THR A 161 17.06 0.20 -13.11
N VAL A 162 17.54 -0.03 -14.33
CA VAL A 162 18.18 -1.28 -14.76
C VAL A 162 19.64 -1.00 -15.05
N ASN A 163 20.57 -1.72 -14.42
CA ASN A 163 22.01 -1.51 -14.52
C ASN A 163 22.41 -0.02 -14.33
N GLY A 164 21.79 0.64 -13.34
CA GLY A 164 22.00 2.07 -13.04
C GLY A 164 21.30 3.06 -13.98
N LYS A 165 20.69 2.60 -15.08
CA LYS A 165 19.99 3.46 -16.04
C LYS A 165 18.48 3.45 -15.78
N LYS A 166 17.88 4.63 -15.68
CA LYS A 166 16.42 4.79 -15.53
C LYS A 166 15.71 4.17 -16.73
N MET A 167 14.80 3.22 -16.47
CA MET A 167 14.06 2.52 -17.51
C MET A 167 12.57 2.82 -17.39
N THR A 168 11.98 3.41 -18.44
CA THR A 168 10.56 3.78 -18.48
C THR A 168 9.69 2.81 -19.28
N HIS A 169 10.31 1.80 -19.92
CA HIS A 169 9.63 0.84 -20.77
C HIS A 169 9.36 -0.47 -20.04
N PRO A 170 8.10 -0.76 -19.64
CA PRO A 170 7.75 -2.02 -18.94
C PRO A 170 7.87 -3.25 -19.85
N SER A 171 7.92 -3.06 -21.16
CA SER A 171 8.14 -4.13 -22.14
C SER A 171 9.61 -4.51 -22.32
N TYR A 172 10.53 -3.89 -21.59
CA TYR A 172 11.93 -4.30 -21.60
C TYR A 172 12.08 -5.76 -21.20
N LEU A 173 12.86 -6.50 -21.99
CA LEU A 173 13.16 -7.90 -21.73
C LEU A 173 14.52 -7.97 -21.04
N LEU A 174 14.54 -8.47 -19.81
CA LEU A 174 15.75 -8.68 -19.04
C LEU A 174 16.60 -9.77 -19.68
N ASN A 175 17.90 -9.50 -19.71
CA ASN A 175 18.94 -10.46 -20.04
C ASN A 175 19.50 -11.08 -18.75
N PRO A 176 19.98 -12.33 -18.80
CA PRO A 176 20.70 -12.93 -17.68
C PRO A 176 21.84 -12.02 -17.22
N GLY A 177 21.90 -11.72 -15.93
CA GLY A 177 22.85 -10.80 -15.30
C GLY A 177 22.32 -9.38 -15.06
N ASP A 178 21.20 -8.98 -15.67
CA ASP A 178 20.65 -7.63 -15.47
C ASP A 178 20.20 -7.42 -14.02
N MET A 179 20.63 -6.31 -13.42
CA MET A 179 20.19 -5.86 -12.11
C MET A 179 19.14 -4.77 -12.26
N PHE A 180 17.96 -4.96 -11.65
CA PHE A 180 16.93 -3.92 -11.58
C PHE A 180 16.69 -3.50 -10.13
N GLN A 181 16.53 -2.20 -9.92
CA GLN A 181 16.27 -1.59 -8.62
C GLN A 181 15.03 -0.71 -8.70
N VAL A 182 14.22 -0.75 -7.65
CA VAL A 182 13.00 0.04 -7.51
C VAL A 182 13.20 1.04 -6.37
N ASP A 183 12.62 2.23 -6.53
CA ASP A 183 12.57 3.24 -5.47
C ASP A 183 11.92 2.68 -4.19
N ILE A 184 12.61 2.85 -3.06
CA ILE A 184 12.27 2.22 -1.77
C ILE A 184 10.91 2.70 -1.28
N ASP A 185 10.61 4.00 -1.37
CA ASP A 185 9.34 4.54 -0.91
C ASP A 185 8.14 3.97 -1.70
N ARG A 186 8.35 3.62 -2.98
CA ARG A 186 7.33 2.97 -3.82
C ARG A 186 7.11 1.52 -3.43
N VAL A 187 8.18 0.80 -3.10
CA VAL A 187 8.09 -0.58 -2.61
C VAL A 187 7.35 -0.60 -1.28
N MET A 188 7.76 0.23 -0.33
CA MET A 188 7.13 0.35 0.99
C MET A 188 5.64 0.69 0.89
N MET A 189 5.25 1.55 -0.06
CA MET A 189 3.86 1.84 -0.38
C MET A 189 3.10 0.64 -0.97
N ALA A 190 3.74 -0.16 -1.81
CA ALA A 190 3.09 -1.31 -2.44
C ALA A 190 2.88 -2.47 -1.48
N THR A 191 3.90 -2.77 -0.68
CA THR A 191 3.94 -3.93 0.22
C THR A 191 3.37 -3.60 1.60
N GLY A 192 3.28 -2.33 1.96
CA GLY A 192 2.75 -1.88 3.25
C GLY A 192 1.23 -1.88 3.32
N LYS A 193 0.71 -1.76 4.55
CA LYS A 193 -0.70 -1.48 4.79
C LYS A 193 -1.12 -0.15 4.15
N PRO A 194 -2.34 -0.06 3.59
CA PRO A 194 -2.81 1.18 2.99
C PRO A 194 -2.92 2.28 4.04
N LYS A 195 -2.42 3.48 3.73
CA LYS A 195 -2.58 4.67 4.58
C LYS A 195 -4.07 5.06 4.64
N GLY A 196 -4.66 4.99 5.83
CA GLY A 196 -6.05 5.39 6.05
C GLY A 196 -6.24 6.89 5.78
N LYS A 197 -7.35 7.26 5.14
CA LYS A 197 -7.70 8.68 4.90
C LYS A 197 -7.93 9.46 6.21
N THR A 198 -8.25 8.76 7.28
CA THR A 198 -8.44 9.25 8.66
C THR A 198 -7.16 9.22 9.49
N GLY A 199 -5.97 9.12 8.87
CA GLY A 199 -4.68 9.09 9.59
C GLY A 199 -4.38 10.32 10.46
N GLY A 200 -5.17 11.40 10.35
CA GLY A 200 -5.13 12.52 11.29
C GLY A 200 -6.00 12.36 12.55
N LYS A 201 -6.90 11.38 12.60
CA LYS A 201 -7.77 11.10 13.78
C LYS A 201 -7.23 9.99 14.68
N ALA A 202 -6.42 9.06 14.15
CA ALA A 202 -5.85 7.98 14.97
C ALA A 202 -4.90 8.49 16.06
N LEU A 203 -4.29 9.68 15.87
CA LEU A 203 -3.50 10.35 16.90
C LEU A 203 -4.37 11.05 17.98
N GLN A 204 -5.68 11.17 17.77
CA GLN A 204 -6.62 11.85 18.68
C GLN A 204 -7.62 10.91 19.35
N SER A 205 -7.73 9.65 18.92
CA SER A 205 -8.70 8.69 19.45
C SER A 205 -8.06 7.54 20.22
N SER A 206 -6.91 7.77 20.88
CA SER A 206 -6.40 6.86 21.88
C SER A 206 -7.13 7.09 23.21
N GLU A 207 -8.44 6.88 23.21
CA GLU A 207 -9.17 6.46 24.41
C GLU A 207 -9.48 4.97 24.19
N PRO A 208 -9.14 4.08 25.14
CA PRO A 208 -9.35 2.66 24.98
C PRO A 208 -10.86 2.39 24.94
N ALA A 209 -11.31 1.76 23.84
CA ALA A 209 -12.60 1.11 23.77
C ALA A 209 -12.53 -0.17 24.63
N GLU A 210 -12.77 -0.02 25.93
CA GLU A 210 -13.18 -1.12 26.81
C GLU A 210 -14.64 -0.84 27.21
N ALA A 211 -15.45 -1.90 27.25
CA ALA A 211 -16.89 -1.97 27.58
C ALA A 211 -17.90 -2.00 26.41
N GLU A 212 -17.79 -2.98 25.50
CA GLU A 212 -18.95 -3.52 24.75
C GLU A 212 -18.76 -5.03 24.46
N GLU A 213 -18.46 -5.82 25.50
CA GLU A 213 -18.62 -7.29 25.48
C GLU A 213 -19.10 -7.65 26.88
N ASP A 214 -20.43 -7.61 27.12
CA ASP A 214 -21.16 -8.27 28.22
C ASP A 214 -22.62 -7.74 28.29
N VAL A 215 -23.45 -7.91 27.24
CA VAL A 215 -24.93 -7.75 27.37
C VAL A 215 -25.75 -8.68 26.43
N GLU A 216 -25.19 -9.32 25.40
CA GLU A 216 -25.98 -10.13 24.45
C GLU A 216 -26.22 -11.58 24.90
N ALA A 217 -26.77 -11.77 26.09
CA ALA A 217 -27.18 -13.10 26.56
C ALA A 217 -28.40 -13.03 27.49
N GLU A 218 -29.45 -12.29 27.11
CA GLU A 218 -30.79 -12.42 27.71
C GLU A 218 -31.76 -11.52 26.92
N THR A 219 -32.38 -12.04 25.86
CA THR A 219 -33.74 -11.72 25.36
C THR A 219 -33.97 -12.44 24.03
N GLU A 220 -34.14 -13.76 24.07
CA GLU A 220 -34.94 -14.48 23.07
C GLU A 220 -36.24 -14.85 23.75
N GLU A 221 -37.28 -14.01 23.61
CA GLU A 221 -38.69 -14.41 23.60
C GLU A 221 -39.58 -13.17 23.42
N ALA A 222 -40.63 -13.32 22.60
CA ALA A 222 -41.76 -12.40 22.35
C ALA A 222 -41.75 -11.59 21.02
N ALA A 223 -42.36 -12.23 20.02
CA ALA A 223 -43.51 -11.77 19.22
C ALA A 223 -43.46 -10.43 18.44
N THR A 224 -43.41 -10.58 17.11
CA THR A 224 -44.28 -9.96 16.08
C THR A 224 -45.28 -8.87 16.48
N GLU A 225 -45.18 -7.67 15.85
CA GLU A 225 -46.18 -7.01 14.96
C GLU A 225 -45.86 -5.49 14.77
N THR A 226 -46.09 -4.98 13.55
CA THR A 226 -46.00 -3.56 13.10
C THR A 226 -47.36 -2.83 13.24
N PRO A 227 -47.54 -1.53 12.85
CA PRO A 227 -46.83 -0.28 13.15
C PRO A 227 -47.78 0.88 13.61
N ASP A 228 -47.22 2.08 13.84
CA ASP A 228 -47.81 3.44 13.77
C ASP A 228 -49.01 3.84 14.65
N ALA A 229 -48.74 4.78 15.58
CA ALA A 229 -49.66 5.87 15.94
C ALA A 229 -48.88 7.10 16.45
N ALA A 230 -49.10 8.24 15.80
CA ALA A 230 -48.60 9.55 16.17
C ALA A 230 -49.59 10.29 17.10
N ALA A 231 -49.07 11.12 18.01
CA ALA A 231 -49.64 12.39 18.52
C ALA A 231 -48.68 12.91 19.63
N GLU A 232 -47.91 13.96 19.38
CA GLU A 232 -48.24 15.38 19.60
C GLU A 232 -48.33 15.78 21.09
N ALA A 233 -47.26 16.43 21.57
CA ALA A 233 -47.27 17.42 22.65
C ALA A 233 -46.02 18.32 22.54
N GLU A 234 -46.17 19.60 22.92
CA GLU A 234 -45.14 20.65 23.10
C GLU A 234 -44.78 21.53 21.88
N ALA A 235 -45.64 22.52 21.59
CA ALA A 235 -45.31 23.69 20.79
C ALA A 235 -45.92 24.96 21.41
N VAL A 236 -45.16 25.68 22.28
CA VAL A 236 -45.48 27.10 22.60
C VAL A 236 -44.25 28.02 22.76
N ASP A 237 -43.03 27.56 23.06
CA ASP A 237 -41.90 28.50 23.34
C ASP A 237 -40.78 28.58 22.26
N GLY A 238 -40.99 27.95 21.10
CA GLY A 238 -39.93 27.73 20.10
C GLY A 238 -39.75 28.82 19.03
N ASP A 239 -40.74 29.69 18.79
CA ASP A 239 -40.77 30.56 17.59
C ASP A 239 -39.98 31.88 17.77
N ALA A 240 -39.99 32.46 18.97
CA ALA A 240 -39.22 33.69 19.25
C ALA A 240 -37.69 33.45 19.21
N ALA A 241 -37.24 32.28 19.68
CA ALA A 241 -35.82 31.91 19.66
C ALA A 241 -35.32 31.64 18.23
N LYS A 242 -36.13 30.97 17.39
CA LYS A 242 -35.80 30.69 15.98
C LYS A 242 -35.71 31.98 15.16
N THR A 243 -36.64 32.90 15.35
CA THR A 243 -36.64 34.20 14.65
C THR A 243 -35.44 35.08 15.04
N ALA A 244 -35.01 35.08 16.31
CA ALA A 244 -33.80 35.78 16.75
C ALA A 244 -32.50 35.21 16.13
N ILE A 245 -32.38 33.88 16.06
CA ILE A 245 -31.23 33.21 15.43
C ILE A 245 -31.15 33.54 13.94
N GLU A 246 -32.30 33.58 13.25
CA GLU A 246 -32.34 33.93 11.84
C GLU A 246 -31.94 35.40 11.58
N LYS A 247 -32.32 36.32 12.47
CA LYS A 247 -31.91 37.73 12.41
C LYS A 247 -30.39 37.89 12.50
N HIS A 248 -29.74 37.27 13.48
CA HIS A 248 -28.28 37.32 13.64
C HIS A 248 -27.55 36.61 12.49
N ARG A 249 -28.14 35.54 11.93
CA ARG A 249 -27.61 34.88 10.73
C ARG A 249 -27.64 35.79 9.51
N ARG A 250 -28.72 36.56 9.30
CA ARG A 250 -28.84 37.53 8.21
C ARG A 250 -27.79 38.65 8.37
N ALA A 251 -27.61 39.18 9.58
CA ALA A 251 -26.57 40.17 9.87
C ALA A 251 -25.14 39.69 9.54
N LEU A 252 -24.80 38.43 9.86
CA LEU A 252 -23.51 37.84 9.48
C LEU A 252 -23.35 37.64 7.96
N GLN A 253 -24.45 37.35 7.24
CA GLN A 253 -24.43 37.26 5.78
C GLN A 253 -24.21 38.64 5.13
N ASP A 254 -24.79 39.69 5.70
CA ASP A 254 -24.59 41.07 5.26
C ASP A 254 -23.16 41.54 5.55
N LEU A 255 -22.61 41.23 6.73
CA LEU A 255 -21.22 41.54 7.06
C LEU A 255 -20.25 40.84 6.10
N LYS A 256 -20.52 39.58 5.77
CA LYS A 256 -19.74 38.82 4.77
C LYS A 256 -19.77 39.46 3.39
N SER A 257 -20.91 40.00 2.95
CA SER A 257 -21.01 40.65 1.64
C SER A 257 -20.20 41.95 1.61
N HIS A 258 -20.27 42.77 2.67
CA HIS A 258 -19.49 44.00 2.85
C HIS A 258 -17.97 43.75 2.92
N VAL A 259 -17.52 42.73 3.65
CA VAL A 259 -16.09 42.40 3.71
C VAL A 259 -15.60 41.85 2.36
N LYS A 260 -16.45 41.13 1.62
CA LYS A 260 -16.12 40.61 0.28
C LYS A 260 -16.01 41.72 -0.77
N THR A 261 -16.82 42.79 -0.68
CA THR A 261 -16.66 43.96 -1.56
C THR A 261 -15.40 44.74 -1.20
N LEU A 262 -15.12 44.93 0.10
CA LEU A 262 -13.93 45.64 0.56
C LEU A 262 -12.62 44.89 0.29
N THR A 263 -12.60 43.57 0.38
CA THR A 263 -11.41 42.79 -0.03
C THR A 263 -11.13 42.92 -1.53
N ARG A 264 -12.18 42.97 -2.37
CA ARG A 264 -12.05 43.17 -3.82
C ARG A 264 -11.57 44.59 -4.17
N THR A 265 -12.02 45.62 -3.46
CA THR A 265 -11.55 46.99 -3.67
C THR A 265 -10.14 47.17 -3.11
N ALA A 266 -9.84 46.60 -1.93
CA ALA A 266 -8.51 46.62 -1.33
C ALA A 266 -7.48 45.91 -2.21
N ASP A 267 -7.81 44.81 -2.88
CA ASP A 267 -6.88 44.13 -3.81
C ASP A 267 -6.36 45.06 -4.92
N LYS A 268 -7.09 46.13 -5.26
CA LYS A 268 -6.68 47.15 -6.25
C LYS A 268 -5.86 48.32 -5.70
N GLY A 269 -5.66 48.46 -4.38
CA GLY A 269 -4.90 49.60 -3.82
C GLY A 269 -4.63 49.67 -2.31
N GLY A 270 -5.00 48.66 -1.51
CA GLY A 270 -4.89 48.68 -0.05
C GLY A 270 -3.55 48.20 0.54
N ARG A 271 -3.22 48.65 1.76
CA ARG A 271 -2.05 48.25 2.57
C ARG A 271 -2.06 46.74 2.86
N ALA A 272 -0.89 46.09 2.83
CA ALA A 272 -0.76 44.63 3.00
C ALA A 272 -1.33 44.10 4.33
N ARG A 273 -1.16 44.84 5.44
CA ARG A 273 -1.68 44.50 6.76
C ARG A 273 -3.21 44.50 6.80
N GLN A 274 -3.84 45.49 6.18
CA GLN A 274 -5.30 45.59 6.07
C GLN A 274 -5.89 44.45 5.21
N LYS A 275 -5.23 44.09 4.10
CA LYS A 275 -5.61 42.94 3.26
C LYS A 275 -5.56 41.62 4.04
N GLN A 276 -4.53 41.43 4.86
CA GLN A 276 -4.41 40.23 5.70
C GLN A 276 -5.48 40.19 6.78
N GLY A 277 -5.78 41.34 7.42
CA GLY A 277 -6.87 41.48 8.40
C GLY A 277 -8.23 41.15 7.81
N LEU A 278 -8.58 41.74 6.66
CA LEU A 278 -9.86 41.49 5.98
C LEU A 278 -10.01 40.02 5.52
N ARG A 279 -8.92 39.35 5.12
CA ARG A 279 -8.94 37.92 4.76
C ARG A 279 -9.14 37.00 5.96
N LYS A 280 -8.53 37.32 7.11
CA LYS A 280 -8.74 36.60 8.38
C LYS A 280 -10.17 36.75 8.87
N LEU A 281 -10.68 37.98 8.89
CA LEU A 281 -12.07 38.29 9.26
C LEU A 281 -13.07 37.55 8.35
N LEU A 282 -12.83 37.51 7.03
CA LEU A 282 -13.66 36.76 6.08
C LEU A 282 -13.65 35.24 6.36
N ALA A 283 -12.53 34.68 6.84
CA ALA A 283 -12.44 33.28 7.24
C ALA A 283 -13.23 33.01 8.53
N GLU A 284 -13.17 33.91 9.51
CA GLU A 284 -13.91 33.81 10.78
C GLU A 284 -15.43 33.90 10.57
N ILE A 285 -15.93 34.82 9.74
CA ILE A 285 -17.37 34.88 9.40
C ILE A 285 -17.83 33.60 8.69
N LYS A 286 -17.00 33.02 7.81
CA LYS A 286 -17.34 31.75 7.16
C LYS A 286 -17.37 30.59 8.15
N ALA A 287 -16.46 30.58 9.13
CA ALA A 287 -16.43 29.58 10.18
C ALA A 287 -17.67 29.69 11.09
N SER A 288 -18.08 30.91 11.48
CA SER A 288 -19.28 31.13 12.29
C SER A 288 -20.57 30.75 11.54
N LEU A 289 -20.70 31.11 10.26
CA LEU A 289 -21.82 30.68 9.42
C LEU A 289 -21.87 29.16 9.18
N ASN A 290 -20.72 28.49 9.07
CA ASN A 290 -20.69 27.03 8.91
C ASN A 290 -20.99 26.29 10.22
N ALA A 291 -20.56 26.83 11.37
CA ALA A 291 -20.87 26.27 12.68
C ALA A 291 -22.39 26.26 12.94
N THR A 292 -23.10 27.32 12.52
CA THR A 292 -24.57 27.38 12.62
C THR A 292 -25.27 26.34 11.75
N ASN A 293 -24.77 26.07 10.54
CA ASN A 293 -25.36 25.07 9.64
C ASN A 293 -25.13 23.61 10.10
N LYS A 294 -24.04 23.34 10.81
CA LYS A 294 -23.61 21.97 11.12
C LYS A 294 -24.10 21.48 12.49
N SER A 295 -24.23 22.38 13.46
CA SER A 295 -24.46 21.99 14.85
C SER A 295 -25.86 22.26 15.37
N GLY A 296 -26.65 23.20 14.81
CA GLY A 296 -27.98 23.54 15.35
C GLY A 296 -28.00 24.00 16.82
N VAL A 297 -26.84 24.16 17.48
CA VAL A 297 -26.68 24.18 18.94
C VAL A 297 -26.29 25.57 19.49
N ARG A 298 -26.11 26.60 18.66
CA ARG A 298 -25.80 27.94 19.18
C ARG A 298 -27.05 28.63 19.70
N SER A 299 -27.00 29.05 20.97
CA SER A 299 -28.02 29.91 21.58
C SER A 299 -28.08 31.29 20.89
N ALA A 300 -29.23 31.96 20.94
CA ALA A 300 -29.38 33.30 20.38
C ALA A 300 -28.40 34.31 21.02
N ALA A 301 -28.07 34.14 22.30
CA ALA A 301 -27.13 34.98 23.04
C ALA A 301 -25.70 34.85 22.49
N GLU A 302 -25.23 33.63 22.26
CA GLU A 302 -23.92 33.38 21.64
C GLU A 302 -23.82 33.99 20.24
N MET A 303 -24.87 33.86 19.43
CA MET A 303 -24.90 34.45 18.09
C MET A 303 -24.82 35.98 18.11
N SER A 304 -25.49 36.61 19.08
CA SER A 304 -25.42 38.06 19.27
C SER A 304 -24.04 38.54 19.72
N SER A 305 -23.35 37.75 20.56
CA SER A 305 -21.99 38.06 21.02
C SER A 305 -20.97 37.99 19.87
N VAL A 306 -21.05 36.95 19.04
CA VAL A 306 -20.19 36.76 17.87
C VAL A 306 -20.42 37.85 16.82
N GLU A 307 -21.67 38.29 16.62
CA GLU A 307 -21.97 39.41 15.74
C GLU A 307 -21.33 40.72 16.23
N ARG A 308 -21.43 41.02 17.54
CA ARG A 308 -20.82 42.22 18.14
C ARG A 308 -19.29 42.20 18.05
N GLU A 309 -18.67 41.05 18.29
CA GLU A 309 -17.22 40.91 18.16
C GLU A 309 -16.76 41.14 16.71
N LEU A 310 -17.39 40.49 15.73
CA LEU A 310 -17.02 40.61 14.32
C LEU A 310 -17.29 42.00 13.75
N THR A 311 -18.37 42.67 14.18
CA THR A 311 -18.65 44.06 13.82
C THR A 311 -17.64 45.02 14.43
N SER A 312 -17.20 44.80 15.68
CA SER A 312 -16.17 45.61 16.32
C SER A 312 -14.80 45.48 15.64
N LEU A 313 -14.38 44.25 15.29
CA LEU A 313 -13.14 43.98 14.56
C LEU A 313 -13.17 44.59 13.15
N PHE A 314 -14.33 44.56 12.50
CA PHE A 314 -14.53 45.25 11.22
C PHE A 314 -14.38 46.77 11.35
N GLY A 315 -14.92 47.36 12.42
CA GLY A 315 -14.74 48.78 12.72
C GLY A 315 -13.26 49.15 12.90
N GLN A 316 -12.52 48.40 13.72
CA GLN A 316 -11.09 48.64 13.95
C GLN A 316 -10.24 48.59 12.67
N LEU A 317 -10.54 47.63 11.78
CA LEU A 317 -9.81 47.49 10.50
C LEU A 317 -10.15 48.56 9.45
N THR A 318 -11.27 49.27 9.63
CA THR A 318 -11.68 50.37 8.75
C THR A 318 -11.21 51.72 9.29
N THR A 319 -11.14 51.92 10.62
CA THR A 319 -10.70 53.16 11.26
C THR A 319 -9.17 53.35 11.31
N GLU A 320 -8.35 52.28 11.23
CA GLU A 320 -6.87 52.36 11.14
C GLU A 320 -6.34 53.07 9.85
N SER A 321 -7.22 53.66 9.03
CA SER A 321 -6.83 54.40 7.81
C SER A 321 -6.50 55.88 8.03
N ALA A 322 -6.57 56.41 9.26
CA ALA A 322 -6.28 57.82 9.53
C ALA A 322 -5.19 57.98 10.61
N GLU A 323 -3.92 58.00 10.19
CA GLU A 323 -2.82 58.77 10.81
C GLU A 323 -1.50 58.60 10.00
N PRO A 324 -0.67 59.66 9.82
CA PRO A 324 0.59 59.60 9.06
C PRO A 324 1.83 59.36 9.93
N ALA A 325 2.89 58.89 9.26
CA ALA A 325 4.15 58.38 9.81
C ALA A 325 5.19 59.46 10.16
N THR A 326 6.16 59.13 11.01
CA THR A 326 7.49 59.79 11.06
C THR A 326 8.60 58.79 11.45
N THR A 327 9.44 58.48 10.45
CA THR A 327 10.92 58.38 10.38
C THR A 327 11.79 57.68 11.45
N GLN A 328 12.73 56.89 10.91
CA GLN A 328 13.92 56.13 11.40
C GLN A 328 15.00 57.00 12.16
N PRO A 329 16.23 56.53 12.58
CA PRO A 329 17.00 55.31 12.20
C PRO A 329 17.91 54.60 13.26
N THR A 330 18.56 53.53 12.75
CA THR A 330 19.71 52.67 13.16
C THR A 330 20.96 53.43 13.69
N PRO A 331 22.07 52.80 14.21
CA PRO A 331 22.62 51.46 13.86
C PRO A 331 23.39 50.65 14.95
N SER A 332 23.79 49.43 14.55
CA SER A 332 24.80 48.54 15.17
C SER A 332 26.22 49.12 15.12
N PRO A 333 27.16 48.59 15.92
CA PRO A 333 28.23 47.80 15.28
C PRO A 333 28.71 46.56 16.09
N SER A 334 29.57 45.80 15.42
CA SER A 334 30.15 44.52 15.76
C SER A 334 31.50 44.57 16.51
N SER A 335 31.78 43.48 17.23
CA SER A 335 33.05 42.73 17.32
C SER A 335 34.12 43.06 18.38
N SER A 336 34.66 41.94 18.89
CA SER A 336 35.97 41.69 19.49
C SER A 336 36.17 41.90 21.01
N SER A 337 36.33 40.80 21.76
CA SER A 337 37.65 40.39 22.27
C SER A 337 37.55 39.17 23.20
N SER A 338 38.47 38.24 23.00
CA SER A 338 38.73 37.03 23.77
C SER A 338 39.76 37.27 24.86
N SER A 339 39.59 36.69 26.06
CA SER A 339 40.61 36.02 26.91
C SER A 339 40.10 35.95 28.36
N LYS A 340 39.85 34.76 28.93
CA LYS A 340 40.78 33.77 29.53
C LYS A 340 41.22 34.15 30.95
N LYS A 341 40.65 33.50 31.98
CA LYS A 341 41.35 32.90 33.13
C LYS A 341 40.38 32.29 34.17
N GLN A 342 40.50 30.99 34.40
CA GLN A 342 40.29 30.35 35.70
C GLN A 342 41.61 30.43 36.51
N PRO A 343 41.54 30.27 37.84
CA PRO A 343 41.98 29.01 38.47
C PRO A 343 40.93 28.50 39.50
N ALA A 344 40.64 27.19 39.61
CA ALA A 344 41.32 26.17 40.43
C ALA A 344 41.53 26.63 41.89
N SER A 345 41.18 25.91 42.98
CA SER A 345 40.74 24.53 43.25
C SER A 345 40.54 24.42 44.77
N GLU A 346 39.59 23.64 45.30
CA GLU A 346 39.70 22.85 46.57
C GLU A 346 38.37 22.12 46.91
N PRO A 347 38.34 21.09 47.80
CA PRO A 347 37.99 19.74 47.37
C PRO A 347 36.70 19.14 47.98
N ALA A 348 36.26 18.07 47.33
CA ALA A 348 35.54 16.91 47.87
C ALA A 348 34.49 17.14 48.98
N ALA A 349 33.23 17.26 48.55
CA ALA A 349 32.08 16.84 49.33
C ALA A 349 31.20 15.91 48.48
N ILE A 350 30.76 14.84 49.14
CA ILE A 350 29.98 13.69 48.65
C ILE A 350 28.79 14.14 47.79
N PRO A 351 28.61 13.68 46.53
CA PRO A 351 27.35 13.88 45.84
C PRO A 351 26.37 12.79 46.29
N THR A 352 25.49 13.17 47.21
CA THR A 352 24.19 12.52 47.39
C THR A 352 23.54 12.43 46.01
N THR A 353 23.28 11.21 45.55
CA THR A 353 22.66 10.91 44.26
C THR A 353 21.28 11.56 44.17
N VAL A 354 21.20 12.75 43.58
CA VAL A 354 19.93 13.34 43.15
C VAL A 354 19.55 12.65 41.84
N LEU A 355 18.61 11.71 41.95
CA LEU A 355 17.96 11.05 40.82
C LEU A 355 17.27 12.12 39.95
N THR A 356 17.48 12.08 38.64
CA THR A 356 16.74 12.91 37.68
C THR A 356 15.24 12.57 37.70
N PRO A 357 14.32 13.50 37.37
CA PRO A 357 12.87 13.23 37.35
C PRO A 357 12.47 12.04 36.46
N GLU A 358 13.25 11.77 35.42
CA GLU A 358 13.08 10.61 34.52
C GLU A 358 13.39 9.25 35.20
N GLN A 359 14.20 9.24 36.26
CA GLN A 359 14.54 8.02 37.01
C GLN A 359 13.49 7.73 38.10
N GLN A 360 12.81 8.75 38.63
CA GLN A 360 11.76 8.59 39.65
C GLN A 360 10.45 8.04 39.07
N GLN A 361 10.14 8.29 37.79
CA GLN A 361 8.96 7.72 37.12
C GLN A 361 9.10 6.23 36.76
N GLN A 362 10.30 5.65 36.84
CA GLN A 362 10.54 4.24 36.47
C GLN A 362 10.13 3.21 37.54
N ASN A 363 9.73 3.66 38.73
CA ASN A 363 9.44 2.80 39.89
C ASN A 363 7.95 2.50 40.11
N ILE A 364 7.05 3.00 39.26
CA ILE A 364 5.60 2.77 39.37
C ILE A 364 5.15 1.53 38.58
N LEU A 365 5.89 1.17 37.53
CA LEU A 365 5.51 0.10 36.60
C LEU A 365 6.05 -1.27 37.02
N LYS A 366 5.19 -2.30 36.99
CA LYS A 366 5.58 -3.70 37.18
C LYS A 366 6.69 -4.07 36.18
N GLN A 367 7.53 -5.06 36.53
CA GLN A 367 8.68 -5.44 35.71
C GLN A 367 8.30 -5.78 34.26
N ASP A 368 7.13 -6.39 34.04
CA ASP A 368 6.62 -6.71 32.71
C ASP A 368 6.15 -5.48 31.93
N GLN A 369 5.51 -4.52 32.61
CA GLN A 369 5.16 -3.23 32.01
C GLN A 369 6.42 -2.45 31.59
N ARG A 370 7.50 -2.51 32.38
CA ARG A 370 8.80 -1.89 32.01
C ARG A 370 9.40 -2.56 30.78
N LYS A 371 9.31 -3.89 30.65
CA LYS A 371 9.75 -4.61 29.44
C LYS A 371 8.95 -4.19 28.21
N ILE A 372 7.62 -4.12 28.33
CA ILE A 372 6.72 -3.68 27.26
C ILE A 372 7.04 -2.23 26.86
N LEU A 373 7.17 -1.32 27.82
CA LEU A 373 7.48 0.08 27.55
C LEU A 373 8.85 0.25 26.87
N ARG A 374 9.88 -0.46 27.33
CA ARG A 374 11.20 -0.48 26.65
C ARG A 374 11.07 -0.98 25.21
N HIS A 375 10.26 -2.00 24.98
CA HIS A 375 10.00 -2.53 23.65
C HIS A 375 9.26 -1.51 22.76
N LEU A 376 8.24 -0.83 23.29
CA LEU A 376 7.50 0.21 22.56
C LEU A 376 8.39 1.41 22.21
N VAL A 377 9.19 1.89 23.16
CA VAL A 377 10.16 2.98 22.92
C VAL A 377 11.19 2.57 21.85
N LYS A 378 11.64 1.31 21.87
CA LYS A 378 12.54 0.78 20.82
C LYS A 378 11.84 0.76 19.46
N LEU A 379 10.60 0.29 19.38
CA LEU A 379 9.82 0.28 18.14
C LEU A 379 9.58 1.69 17.58
N GLU A 380 9.27 2.66 18.45
CA GLU A 380 9.07 4.05 18.06
C GLU A 380 10.36 4.69 17.51
N ARG A 381 11.52 4.36 18.11
CA ARG A 381 12.84 4.78 17.60
C ARG A 381 13.19 4.14 16.25
N GLU A 382 12.87 2.85 16.08
CA GLU A 382 13.17 2.12 14.84
C GLU A 382 12.22 2.49 13.68
N ASN A 383 10.95 2.79 13.98
CA ASN A 383 9.92 3.05 12.98
C ASN A 383 8.97 4.15 13.46
N PRO A 384 9.41 5.42 13.43
CA PRO A 384 8.61 6.53 13.93
C PRO A 384 7.38 6.78 13.07
N PHE A 385 6.34 7.35 13.69
CA PHE A 385 5.17 7.84 12.97
C PHE A 385 5.54 9.07 12.14
N ASP A 386 5.50 8.93 10.82
CA ASP A 386 5.76 10.00 9.86
C ASP A 386 4.60 10.15 8.87
N LEU A 387 3.94 11.32 8.92
CA LEU A 387 2.82 11.66 8.05
C LEU A 387 3.25 12.09 6.65
N SER A 388 4.52 12.48 6.44
CA SER A 388 5.06 12.89 5.13
C SER A 388 5.19 11.71 4.16
N LYS A 389 5.38 10.50 4.69
CA LYS A 389 5.53 9.28 3.89
C LYS A 389 4.23 8.85 3.21
N PRO A 390 4.31 8.22 2.02
CA PRO A 390 3.14 7.81 1.24
C PRO A 390 2.43 6.56 1.79
N TYR A 391 3.08 5.80 2.69
CA TYR A 391 2.55 4.60 3.34
C TYR A 391 2.13 4.87 4.79
N ALA A 392 1.44 3.91 5.40
CA ALA A 392 1.17 3.94 6.84
C ALA A 392 2.47 3.71 7.61
N THR A 393 2.73 4.57 8.59
CA THR A 393 3.85 4.50 9.55
C THR A 393 3.26 4.23 10.94
N PRO A 394 3.85 3.34 11.78
CA PRO A 394 4.98 2.46 11.48
C PRO A 394 4.64 1.50 10.33
N TRP A 395 5.63 1.26 9.46
CA TRP A 395 5.43 0.35 8.33
C TRP A 395 5.07 -1.05 8.82
N GLN A 396 3.97 -1.59 8.30
CA GLN A 396 3.52 -2.96 8.51
C GLN A 396 3.22 -3.59 7.15
N PRO A 397 3.49 -4.90 6.96
CA PRO A 397 3.18 -5.59 5.72
C PRO A 397 1.66 -5.60 5.47
N ARG A 398 1.30 -5.66 4.19
CA ARG A 398 -0.09 -5.74 3.74
C ARG A 398 -0.78 -6.98 4.30
N ASP A 399 -2.05 -6.81 4.69
CA ASP A 399 -2.85 -7.82 5.42
C ASP A 399 -2.77 -9.24 4.84
N TYR A 400 -2.81 -9.38 3.51
CA TYR A 400 -2.81 -10.67 2.81
C TYR A 400 -1.59 -10.88 1.92
N MET A 401 -0.40 -10.40 2.34
CA MET A 401 0.84 -10.58 1.59
C MET A 401 1.36 -12.03 1.62
N SER A 402 1.27 -12.70 2.78
CA SER A 402 1.83 -14.03 3.04
C SER A 402 1.52 -15.10 1.97
N PRO A 403 0.25 -15.34 1.54
CA PRO A 403 -0.06 -16.40 0.56
C PRO A 403 0.54 -16.16 -0.84
N PHE A 404 1.01 -14.94 -1.13
CA PHE A 404 1.65 -14.59 -2.40
C PHE A 404 3.16 -14.37 -2.27
N ALA A 405 3.72 -14.49 -1.07
CA ALA A 405 5.12 -14.20 -0.76
C ALA A 405 6.01 -15.39 -1.15
N PHE A 406 6.30 -15.52 -2.43
CA PHE A 406 7.32 -16.44 -2.93
C PHE A 406 8.20 -15.75 -3.98
N ILE A 407 9.49 -16.03 -3.91
CA ILE A 407 10.49 -15.50 -4.86
C ILE A 407 10.93 -16.65 -5.77
N PRO A 408 10.83 -16.52 -7.09
CA PRO A 408 11.22 -17.58 -8.00
C PRO A 408 12.74 -17.73 -8.08
N ARG A 409 13.23 -18.96 -8.26
CA ARG A 409 14.68 -19.30 -8.23
C ARG A 409 15.52 -18.65 -9.34
N TYR A 410 14.90 -18.02 -10.33
CA TYR A 410 15.61 -17.32 -11.41
C TYR A 410 15.89 -15.84 -11.07
N LEU A 411 15.35 -15.34 -9.95
CA LEU A 411 15.62 -14.01 -9.39
C LEU A 411 16.38 -14.15 -8.08
N GLU A 412 17.43 -13.36 -7.93
CA GLU A 412 18.07 -13.11 -6.64
C GLU A 412 17.62 -11.73 -6.15
N VAL A 413 17.13 -11.62 -4.92
CA VAL A 413 16.50 -10.39 -4.44
C VAL A 413 17.13 -9.94 -3.13
N ASN A 414 17.51 -8.66 -3.06
CA ASN A 414 17.92 -7.99 -1.84
C ASN A 414 16.85 -6.97 -1.42
N GLN A 415 16.10 -7.31 -0.36
CA GLN A 415 14.98 -6.52 0.13
C GLN A 415 15.42 -5.19 0.77
N ARG A 416 16.65 -5.10 1.31
CA ARG A 416 17.12 -3.88 2.01
C ARG A 416 17.25 -2.69 1.07
N ILE A 417 17.78 -2.93 -0.13
CA ILE A 417 18.01 -1.90 -1.15
C ILE A 417 16.94 -1.89 -2.25
N CYS A 418 15.95 -2.77 -2.15
CA CYS A 418 14.92 -2.97 -3.17
C CYS A 418 15.49 -3.25 -4.58
N ALA A 419 16.54 -4.06 -4.64
CA ALA A 419 17.20 -4.47 -5.88
C ALA A 419 17.14 -5.98 -6.09
N ALA A 420 17.12 -6.40 -7.35
CA ALA A 420 17.13 -7.81 -7.72
C ALA A 420 17.95 -8.02 -8.99
N VAL A 421 18.58 -9.20 -9.08
CA VAL A 421 19.35 -9.63 -10.24
C VAL A 421 18.59 -10.74 -10.96
N TYR A 422 18.42 -10.56 -12.27
CA TYR A 422 17.84 -11.56 -13.14
C TYR A 422 18.90 -12.58 -13.54
N LEU A 423 19.02 -13.67 -12.78
CA LEU A 423 20.12 -14.63 -12.93
C LEU A 423 20.06 -15.38 -14.27
N ARG A 424 18.88 -15.82 -14.67
CA ARG A 424 18.67 -16.67 -15.86
C ARG A 424 17.22 -16.65 -16.33
N HIS A 425 16.97 -17.24 -17.49
CA HIS A 425 15.62 -17.55 -17.93
C HIS A 425 15.01 -18.70 -17.12
N PRO A 426 13.68 -18.68 -16.84
CA PRO A 426 13.02 -19.77 -16.13
C PRO A 426 13.10 -21.06 -16.93
N VAL A 427 13.50 -22.14 -16.27
CA VAL A 427 13.64 -23.48 -16.85
C VAL A 427 12.75 -24.51 -16.15
N ALA A 428 12.32 -25.54 -16.88
CA ALA A 428 11.73 -26.73 -16.29
C ALA A 428 12.84 -27.71 -15.85
N ARG A 429 12.64 -28.38 -14.71
CA ARG A 429 13.53 -29.43 -14.19
C ARG A 429 12.68 -30.67 -13.86
N PRO A 430 13.28 -31.86 -13.69
CA PRO A 430 12.56 -33.01 -13.17
C PRO A 430 11.80 -32.64 -11.88
N GLY A 431 10.50 -32.98 -11.84
CA GLY A 431 9.62 -32.70 -10.70
C GLY A 431 9.12 -31.26 -10.53
N ARG A 432 9.66 -30.24 -11.23
CA ARG A 432 9.20 -28.85 -11.04
C ARG A 432 9.44 -27.90 -12.19
N SER A 433 8.78 -26.75 -12.10
CA SER A 433 8.78 -25.69 -13.10
C SER A 433 9.09 -24.35 -12.42
N GLU A 434 9.99 -23.54 -12.97
CA GLU A 434 10.34 -22.23 -12.38
C GLU A 434 9.32 -21.11 -12.71
N VAL A 435 8.39 -21.32 -13.66
CA VAL A 435 7.32 -20.35 -13.96
C VAL A 435 6.23 -20.45 -12.91
N PRO A 436 5.94 -19.38 -12.16
CA PRO A 436 4.90 -19.44 -11.13
C PRO A 436 3.52 -19.34 -11.77
N THR A 437 2.74 -20.40 -11.60
CA THR A 437 1.41 -20.55 -12.20
C THR A 437 0.49 -21.32 -11.24
N PRO A 438 -0.73 -20.82 -10.94
CA PRO A 438 -1.67 -21.49 -10.03
C PRO A 438 -2.48 -22.61 -10.72
N PHE A 439 -2.10 -23.02 -11.94
CA PHE A 439 -2.87 -23.95 -12.75
C PHE A 439 -2.20 -25.31 -12.88
N ALA A 440 -3.00 -26.37 -12.93
CA ALA A 440 -2.53 -27.73 -13.16
C ALA A 440 -1.88 -27.89 -14.55
N PRO A 441 -0.95 -28.86 -14.73
CA PRO A 441 -0.25 -29.07 -15.99
C PRO A 441 -1.17 -29.33 -17.19
N THR A 442 -2.34 -29.97 -16.94
CA THR A 442 -3.37 -30.24 -17.95
C THR A 442 -3.95 -28.96 -18.56
N VAL A 443 -4.19 -27.94 -17.73
CA VAL A 443 -4.69 -26.63 -18.18
C VAL A 443 -3.61 -25.93 -19.02
N SER A 444 -2.36 -25.98 -18.57
CA SER A 444 -1.24 -25.38 -19.31
C SER A 444 -0.98 -26.08 -20.64
N GLN A 445 -1.16 -27.41 -20.72
CA GLN A 445 -1.09 -28.18 -21.97
C GLN A 445 -2.17 -27.75 -22.98
N LEU A 446 -3.41 -27.59 -22.53
CA LEU A 446 -4.50 -27.10 -23.38
C LEU A 446 -4.25 -25.66 -23.87
N ALA A 447 -3.69 -24.80 -23.00
CA ALA A 447 -3.29 -23.45 -23.37
C ALA A 447 -2.14 -23.47 -24.40
N PHE A 448 -1.14 -24.33 -24.24
CA PHE A 448 -0.08 -24.53 -25.24
C PHE A 448 -0.67 -24.88 -26.60
N ASN A 449 -1.57 -25.87 -26.63
CA ASN A 449 -2.24 -26.32 -27.85
C ASN A 449 -3.03 -25.21 -28.55
N TRP A 450 -3.70 -24.35 -27.79
CA TRP A 450 -4.37 -23.17 -28.34
C TRP A 450 -3.37 -22.26 -29.08
N TYR A 451 -2.23 -21.94 -28.46
CA TYR A 451 -1.26 -20.99 -29.01
C TYR A 451 -0.41 -21.54 -30.15
N LEU A 452 -0.30 -22.86 -30.30
CA LEU A 452 0.36 -23.48 -31.45
C LEU A 452 -0.29 -23.08 -32.78
N ARG A 453 -1.64 -23.10 -32.83
CA ARG A 453 -2.44 -22.88 -34.04
C ARG A 453 -3.38 -21.67 -33.97
N ARG A 454 -3.41 -20.96 -32.84
CA ARG A 454 -4.31 -19.83 -32.54
C ARG A 454 -5.81 -20.19 -32.60
N ARG A 455 -6.14 -21.46 -32.37
CA ARG A 455 -7.50 -22.03 -32.36
C ARG A 455 -7.55 -23.32 -31.56
#